data_AF-W6TY22-F1
#
_entry.id   AF-W6TY22-F1
#
_cell.length_a   1.000
_cell.length_b   1.000
_cell.length_c   1.000
_cell.angle_alpha   90.00
_cell.angle_beta   90.00
_cell.angle_gamma   90.00
#
_symmetry.space_group_name_H-M   'P 1'
#
loop_
_entity.id
_entity.type
_entity.pdbx_description
1 polymer ?
#
loop_
_entity_poly.entity_id
_entity_poly.type
_entity_poly.pdbx_seq_one_letter_code
_entity_poly.pdbx_strand_id
1 'polypeptide(L)'
;MKKAALNFFRIFVGILFIFSGLIKANDPLGFGYKLQEYFEVFHMPFLSGMATGIAILLCVFEIVLGALLLFGFWRKQVTTGLLVVIIFFTFLTFVSAAFKVVTSCGCFGDAIPLTPWQSFTKDLVLLGMIIYLFKNRDRINPVTESARWQSALFAIVLTFSLMFSQFTYSRLPILDFLPYKVGASLPDLMKIPAGGTPDEYLIMYNMKNKETGETKVMSDKDYLKTEIWKDDNWEIIGEPESKLIKKGYEPKIKDLQITDASGTDYTKELIENPYYNLVIVAYNLKDSNEEGIAKLNALALNATEQFNIRSIMLTSSSAQDADAYSKRMKLFSEVFYADAVPLKSMVRANPGVLLLKNGVVINKWHYNNVPSFDELTKMYFAK
;
A
#
# COMPACT_ATOMS: atom_id res chain seq x y z
N MET A 1 8.24 11.02 -39.18
CA MET A 1 7.18 11.02 -38.15
C MET A 1 6.86 9.63 -37.58
N LYS A 2 6.46 8.62 -38.38
CA LYS A 2 6.06 7.28 -37.86
C LYS A 2 7.15 6.53 -37.05
N LYS A 3 8.43 6.63 -37.44
CA LYS A 3 9.56 6.00 -36.72
C LYS A 3 9.90 6.68 -35.39
N ALA A 4 9.76 8.01 -35.34
CA ALA A 4 9.99 8.79 -34.12
C ALA A 4 8.92 8.49 -33.06
N ALA A 5 7.64 8.47 -33.46
CA ALA A 5 6.53 8.10 -32.57
C ALA A 5 6.67 6.67 -32.02
N LEU A 6 7.05 5.71 -32.88
CA LEU A 6 7.29 4.32 -32.45
C LEU A 6 8.40 4.24 -31.40
N ASN A 7 9.53 4.90 -31.63
CA ASN A 7 10.65 4.91 -30.69
C ASN A 7 10.29 5.61 -29.39
N PHE A 8 9.56 6.73 -29.45
CA PHE A 8 9.07 7.44 -28.28
C PHE A 8 8.16 6.54 -27.43
N PHE A 9 7.12 5.94 -28.02
CA PHE A 9 6.24 5.04 -27.27
C PHE A 9 6.97 3.82 -26.73
N ARG A 10 7.92 3.26 -27.50
CA ARG A 10 8.73 2.13 -27.02
C ARG A 10 9.53 2.49 -25.77
N ILE A 11 10.23 3.63 -25.81
CA ILE A 11 11.06 4.10 -24.70
C ILE A 11 10.18 4.46 -23.50
N PHE A 12 9.13 5.24 -23.73
CA PHE A 12 8.23 5.72 -22.69
C PHE A 12 7.51 4.56 -21.98
N VAL A 13 6.89 3.65 -22.74
CA VAL A 13 6.20 2.47 -22.19
C VAL A 13 7.19 1.54 -21.49
N GLY A 14 8.36 1.28 -22.09
CA GLY A 14 9.36 0.40 -21.49
C GLY A 14 9.88 0.93 -20.15
N ILE A 15 10.22 2.21 -20.07
CA ILE A 15 10.66 2.86 -18.82
C ILE A 15 9.54 2.83 -17.78
N LEU A 16 8.31 3.16 -18.16
CA LEU A 16 7.19 3.21 -17.21
C LEU A 16 6.88 1.83 -16.63
N PHE A 17 6.91 0.77 -17.44
CA PHE A 17 6.72 -0.61 -16.96
C PHE A 17 7.84 -1.05 -16.02
N ILE A 18 9.10 -0.75 -16.34
CA ILE A 18 10.24 -1.05 -15.44
C ILE A 18 10.07 -0.29 -14.12
N PHE A 19 9.76 1.00 -14.18
CA PHE A 19 9.58 1.82 -12.98
C PHE A 19 8.40 1.32 -12.12
N SER A 20 7.24 1.06 -12.74
CA SER A 20 6.06 0.50 -12.07
C SER A 20 6.37 -0.85 -11.42
N GLY A 21 7.02 -1.76 -12.16
CA GLY A 21 7.39 -3.07 -11.67
C GLY A 21 8.42 -3.02 -10.53
N LEU A 22 9.42 -2.13 -10.60
CA LEU A 22 10.41 -1.95 -9.53
C LEU A 22 9.77 -1.40 -8.25
N ILE A 23 8.84 -0.44 -8.35
CA ILE A 23 8.17 0.10 -7.17
C ILE A 23 7.29 -0.95 -6.51
N LYS A 24 6.57 -1.78 -7.28
CA LYS A 24 5.82 -2.91 -6.73
C LYS A 24 6.76 -3.99 -6.15
N ALA A 25 7.86 -4.28 -6.83
CA ALA A 25 8.87 -5.22 -6.35
C ALA A 25 9.62 -4.73 -5.11
N ASN A 26 9.60 -3.42 -4.81
CA ASN A 26 10.09 -2.86 -3.55
C ASN A 26 9.18 -3.23 -2.37
N ASP A 27 7.88 -3.43 -2.59
CA ASP A 27 6.92 -3.88 -1.57
C ASP A 27 5.98 -4.97 -2.13
N PRO A 28 6.50 -6.18 -2.42
CA PRO A 28 5.70 -7.24 -3.03
C PRO A 28 4.63 -7.78 -2.08
N LEU A 29 4.87 -7.71 -0.76
CA LEU A 29 3.92 -8.10 0.26
C LEU A 29 2.73 -7.13 0.32
N GLY A 30 2.99 -5.82 0.29
CA GLY A 30 1.95 -4.79 0.21
C GLY A 30 1.11 -4.91 -1.07
N PHE A 31 1.75 -5.18 -2.22
CA PHE A 31 1.03 -5.45 -3.45
C PHE A 31 0.20 -6.75 -3.36
N GLY A 32 0.74 -7.79 -2.72
CA GLY A 32 0.02 -9.04 -2.40
C GLY A 32 -1.26 -8.81 -1.61
N TYR A 33 -1.24 -7.93 -0.59
CA TYR A 33 -2.46 -7.60 0.18
C TYR A 33 -3.54 -6.96 -0.69
N LYS A 34 -3.18 -6.06 -1.62
CA LYS A 34 -4.15 -5.49 -2.56
C LYS A 34 -4.75 -6.57 -3.47
N LEU A 35 -3.95 -7.54 -3.92
CA LEU A 35 -4.47 -8.69 -4.67
C LEU A 35 -5.43 -9.56 -3.84
N GLN A 36 -5.15 -9.77 -2.55
CA GLN A 36 -6.07 -10.47 -1.65
C GLN A 36 -7.42 -9.76 -1.55
N GLU A 37 -7.43 -8.43 -1.43
CA GLU A 37 -8.67 -7.63 -1.41
C GLU A 37 -9.47 -7.80 -2.71
N TYR A 38 -8.80 -7.81 -3.88
CA TYR A 38 -9.49 -8.10 -5.14
C TYR A 38 -10.04 -9.52 -5.19
N PHE A 39 -9.28 -10.52 -4.73
CA PHE A 39 -9.74 -11.91 -4.72
C PHE A 39 -10.93 -12.13 -3.80
N GLU A 40 -11.00 -11.42 -2.68
CA GLU A 40 -12.15 -11.44 -1.78
C GLU A 40 -13.40 -10.89 -2.48
N VAL A 41 -13.28 -9.73 -3.15
CA VAL A 41 -14.38 -9.12 -3.91
C VAL A 41 -14.82 -9.98 -5.11
N PHE A 42 -13.89 -10.71 -5.73
CA PHE A 42 -14.21 -11.63 -6.81
C PHE A 42 -14.69 -13.01 -6.34
N HIS A 43 -14.87 -13.21 -5.02
CA HIS A 43 -15.24 -14.49 -4.42
C HIS A 43 -14.28 -15.64 -4.78
N MET A 44 -12.97 -15.34 -4.84
CA MET A 44 -11.89 -16.30 -5.09
C MET A 44 -10.88 -16.39 -3.92
N PRO A 45 -11.34 -16.62 -2.67
CA PRO A 45 -10.46 -16.60 -1.49
C PRO A 45 -9.37 -17.69 -1.50
N PHE A 46 -9.55 -18.75 -2.30
CA PHE A 46 -8.53 -19.80 -2.46
C PHE A 46 -7.20 -19.26 -3.04
N LEU A 47 -7.24 -18.14 -3.78
CA LEU A 47 -6.04 -17.50 -4.32
C LEU A 47 -5.33 -16.61 -3.31
N SER A 48 -5.97 -16.27 -2.18
CA SER A 48 -5.42 -15.33 -1.20
C SER A 48 -4.11 -15.83 -0.58
N GLY A 49 -3.96 -17.14 -0.38
CA GLY A 49 -2.71 -17.74 0.10
C GLY A 49 -1.55 -17.64 -0.90
N MET A 50 -1.85 -17.57 -2.20
CA MET A 50 -0.86 -17.42 -3.27
C MET A 50 -0.65 -15.97 -3.71
N ALA A 51 -1.40 -15.02 -3.14
CA ALA A 51 -1.44 -13.63 -3.61
C ALA A 51 -0.07 -12.95 -3.63
N THR A 52 0.76 -13.14 -2.60
CA THR A 52 2.12 -12.59 -2.56
C THR A 52 3.02 -13.21 -3.64
N GLY A 53 2.87 -14.50 -3.91
CA GLY A 53 3.60 -15.17 -5.00
C GLY A 53 3.18 -14.65 -6.37
N ILE A 54 1.87 -14.46 -6.59
CA ILE A 54 1.33 -13.85 -7.80
C ILE A 54 1.82 -12.40 -7.94
N ALA A 55 1.84 -11.64 -6.85
CA ALA A 55 2.38 -10.27 -6.83
C ALA A 55 3.83 -10.22 -7.29
N ILE A 56 4.71 -11.05 -6.72
CA ILE A 56 6.13 -11.15 -7.13
C ILE A 56 6.24 -11.48 -8.63
N LEU A 57 5.50 -12.49 -9.08
CA LEU A 57 5.49 -12.92 -10.47
C LEU A 57 5.07 -11.78 -11.41
N LEU A 58 3.99 -11.05 -11.09
CA LEU A 58 3.52 -9.92 -11.89
C LEU A 58 4.55 -8.78 -11.94
N CYS A 59 5.21 -8.47 -10.81
CA CYS A 59 6.26 -7.46 -10.77
C CYS A 59 7.44 -7.83 -11.68
N VAL A 60 7.89 -9.09 -11.60
CA VAL A 60 8.96 -9.64 -12.43
C VAL A 60 8.57 -9.57 -13.91
N PHE A 61 7.34 -9.96 -14.26
CA PHE A 61 6.85 -9.86 -15.63
C PHE A 61 6.85 -8.42 -16.16
N GLU A 62 6.42 -7.44 -15.37
CA GLU A 62 6.44 -6.03 -15.77
C GLU A 62 7.87 -5.52 -16.05
N ILE A 63 8.81 -5.80 -15.14
CA ILE A 63 10.21 -5.38 -15.27
C ILE A 63 10.83 -6.03 -16.52
N VAL A 64 10.65 -7.34 -16.67
CA VAL A 64 11.22 -8.12 -17.77
C VAL A 64 10.62 -7.66 -19.11
N LEU A 65 9.30 -7.55 -19.23
CA LEU A 65 8.65 -7.10 -20.46
C LEU A 65 9.02 -5.66 -20.82
N GLY A 66 9.11 -4.77 -19.82
CA GLY A 66 9.57 -3.39 -20.01
C GLY A 66 11.00 -3.34 -20.53
N ALA A 67 11.93 -4.09 -19.93
CA ALA A 67 13.32 -4.15 -20.35
C ALA A 67 13.49 -4.75 -21.75
N LEU A 68 12.83 -5.88 -22.03
CA LEU A 68 12.86 -6.52 -23.35
C LEU A 68 12.27 -5.62 -24.44
N LEU A 69 11.25 -4.81 -24.12
CA LEU A 69 10.71 -3.81 -25.04
C LEU A 69 11.75 -2.74 -25.37
N LEU A 70 12.49 -2.24 -24.37
CA LEU A 70 13.58 -1.27 -24.58
C LEU A 70 14.69 -1.85 -25.46
N PHE A 71 15.07 -3.11 -25.22
CA PHE A 71 16.06 -3.81 -26.04
C PHE A 71 15.54 -4.20 -27.43
N GLY A 72 14.22 -4.19 -27.64
CA GLY A 72 13.58 -4.58 -28.89
C GLY A 72 13.63 -6.09 -29.17
N PHE A 73 13.82 -6.92 -28.14
CA PHE A 73 13.90 -8.38 -28.26
C PHE A 73 12.50 -9.01 -28.33
N TRP A 74 12.38 -10.16 -29.00
CA TRP A 74 11.15 -10.96 -29.11
C TRP A 74 9.86 -10.14 -29.24
N ARG A 75 9.90 -9.15 -30.15
CA ARG A 75 8.87 -8.12 -30.33
C ARG A 75 7.43 -8.62 -30.34
N LYS A 76 7.15 -9.81 -30.90
CA LYS A 76 5.80 -10.38 -30.94
C LYS A 76 5.36 -10.84 -29.55
N GLN A 77 6.21 -11.60 -28.86
CA GLN A 77 5.95 -12.11 -27.51
C GLN A 77 5.85 -10.97 -26.50
N VAL A 78 6.78 -10.01 -26.55
CA VAL A 78 6.83 -8.88 -25.62
C VAL A 78 5.62 -7.97 -25.80
N THR A 79 5.28 -7.57 -27.04
CA THR A 79 4.11 -6.69 -27.25
C THR A 79 2.79 -7.38 -26.94
N THR A 80 2.65 -8.68 -27.20
CA THR A 80 1.48 -9.46 -26.75
C THR A 80 1.42 -9.56 -25.23
N GLY A 81 2.54 -9.86 -24.56
CA GLY A 81 2.61 -9.94 -23.10
C GLY A 81 2.25 -8.62 -22.42
N LEU A 82 2.80 -7.50 -22.92
CA LEU A 82 2.44 -6.16 -22.44
C LEU A 82 0.96 -5.87 -22.62
N LEU A 83 0.36 -6.28 -23.74
CA LEU A 83 -1.06 -6.09 -24.00
C LEU A 83 -1.93 -6.88 -23.01
N VAL A 84 -1.58 -8.15 -22.73
CA VAL A 84 -2.29 -8.96 -21.73
C VAL A 84 -2.19 -8.34 -20.34
N VAL A 85 -0.97 -7.96 -19.93
CA VAL A 85 -0.71 -7.37 -18.61
C VAL A 85 -1.47 -6.04 -18.44
N ILE A 86 -1.43 -5.14 -19.44
CA ILE A 86 -2.13 -3.85 -19.32
C ILE A 86 -3.65 -4.02 -19.35
N ILE A 87 -4.20 -4.97 -20.12
CA ILE A 87 -5.64 -5.26 -20.11
C ILE A 87 -6.05 -5.75 -18.72
N PHE A 88 -5.28 -6.66 -18.13
CA PHE A 88 -5.51 -7.14 -16.77
C PHE A 88 -5.49 -6.00 -15.74
N PHE A 89 -4.47 -5.14 -15.75
CA PHE A 89 -4.40 -4.00 -14.84
C PHE A 89 -5.51 -2.97 -15.08
N THR A 90 -5.86 -2.70 -16.34
CA THR A 90 -6.97 -1.80 -16.70
C THR A 90 -8.29 -2.33 -16.13
N PHE A 91 -8.51 -3.65 -16.16
CA PHE A 91 -9.67 -4.28 -15.53
C PHE A 91 -9.65 -4.10 -14.01
N LEU A 92 -8.53 -4.39 -13.33
CA LEU A 92 -8.42 -4.22 -11.88
C LEU A 92 -8.62 -2.76 -11.44
N THR A 93 -8.02 -1.81 -12.17
CA THR A 93 -8.14 -0.38 -11.85
C THR A 93 -9.54 0.15 -12.14
N PHE A 94 -10.23 -0.38 -13.17
CA PHE A 94 -11.65 -0.09 -13.39
C PHE A 94 -12.52 -0.58 -12.23
N VAL A 95 -12.32 -1.81 -11.75
CA VAL A 95 -13.07 -2.35 -10.60
C VAL A 95 -12.87 -1.48 -9.36
N SER A 96 -11.63 -1.06 -9.07
CA SER A 96 -11.38 -0.11 -7.98
C SER A 96 -12.04 1.26 -8.19
N ALA A 97 -12.09 1.76 -9.42
CA ALA A 97 -12.70 3.05 -9.72
C ALA A 97 -14.24 3.03 -9.61
N ALA A 98 -14.86 1.94 -10.06
CA ALA A 98 -16.31 1.77 -10.05
C ALA A 98 -16.86 1.42 -8.66
N PHE A 99 -16.22 0.48 -7.97
CA PHE A 99 -16.74 -0.09 -6.72
C PHE A 99 -16.04 0.42 -5.45
N LYS A 100 -15.08 1.35 -5.59
CA LYS A 100 -14.27 1.91 -4.47
C LYS A 100 -13.63 0.85 -3.57
N VAL A 101 -13.29 -0.32 -4.13
CA VAL A 101 -12.75 -1.48 -3.40
C VAL A 101 -11.41 -1.17 -2.74
N VAL A 102 -10.53 -0.46 -3.46
CA VAL A 102 -9.18 -0.11 -2.99
C VAL A 102 -8.98 1.39 -3.16
N THR A 103 -8.63 2.08 -2.07
CA THR A 103 -8.50 3.54 -2.03
C THR A 103 -7.20 4.06 -2.66
N SER A 104 -6.16 3.23 -2.77
CA SER A 104 -4.91 3.54 -3.47
C SER A 104 -4.58 2.46 -4.50
N CYS A 105 -4.64 2.79 -5.80
CA CYS A 105 -4.36 1.81 -6.84
C CYS A 105 -2.88 1.40 -6.85
N GLY A 106 -2.62 0.10 -6.67
CA GLY A 106 -1.29 -0.49 -6.50
C GLY A 106 -0.33 -0.43 -7.70
N CYS A 107 -0.62 0.38 -8.73
CA CYS A 107 0.20 0.44 -9.93
C CYS A 107 1.58 1.11 -9.72
N PHE A 108 1.70 2.07 -8.81
CA PHE A 108 2.99 2.64 -8.38
C PHE A 108 3.21 2.45 -6.87
N GLY A 109 2.63 1.38 -6.31
CA GLY A 109 2.64 1.16 -4.87
C GLY A 109 2.20 2.40 -4.09
N ASP A 110 2.81 2.60 -2.92
CA ASP A 110 2.58 3.76 -2.06
C ASP A 110 3.52 4.94 -2.38
N ALA A 111 4.39 4.81 -3.41
CA ALA A 111 5.33 5.85 -3.80
C ALA A 111 4.64 7.06 -4.46
N ILE A 112 3.62 6.80 -5.28
CA ILE A 112 2.79 7.83 -5.93
C ILE A 112 1.32 7.41 -5.75
N PRO A 113 0.67 7.82 -4.65
CA PRO A 113 -0.73 7.48 -4.41
C PRO A 113 -1.60 8.18 -5.45
N LEU A 114 -2.15 7.40 -6.38
CA LEU A 114 -3.09 7.86 -7.40
C LEU A 114 -4.51 7.50 -6.97
N THR A 115 -5.46 8.39 -7.26
CA THR A 115 -6.87 8.06 -7.10
C THR A 115 -7.26 6.95 -8.08
N PRO A 116 -8.31 6.16 -7.79
CA PRO A 116 -8.74 5.08 -8.69
C PRO A 116 -8.98 5.53 -10.14
N TRP A 117 -9.64 6.68 -10.33
CA TRP A 117 -9.89 7.26 -11.65
C TRP A 117 -8.62 7.75 -12.35
N GLN A 118 -7.64 8.30 -11.61
CA GLN A 118 -6.34 8.66 -12.19
C GLN A 118 -5.59 7.41 -12.66
N SER A 119 -5.59 6.34 -11.85
CA SER A 119 -4.92 5.09 -12.22
C SER A 119 -5.56 4.44 -13.44
N PHE A 120 -6.89 4.37 -13.49
CA PHE A 120 -7.63 3.83 -14.64
C PHE A 120 -7.34 4.63 -15.93
N THR A 121 -7.37 5.96 -15.86
CA THR A 121 -7.08 6.83 -17.01
C THR A 121 -5.65 6.61 -17.51
N LYS A 122 -4.68 6.52 -16.61
CA LYS A 122 -3.28 6.24 -16.95
C LYS A 122 -3.14 4.88 -17.64
N ASP A 123 -3.81 3.85 -17.15
CA ASP A 123 -3.77 2.51 -17.76
C ASP A 123 -4.44 2.51 -19.15
N LEU A 124 -5.52 3.28 -19.36
CA LEU A 124 -6.16 3.44 -20.67
C LEU A 124 -5.26 4.17 -21.69
N VAL A 125 -4.54 5.20 -21.26
CA VAL A 125 -3.54 5.90 -22.09
C VAL A 125 -2.41 4.93 -22.47
N LEU A 126 -1.90 4.17 -21.51
CA LEU A 126 -0.88 3.13 -21.75
C LEU A 126 -1.38 2.03 -22.69
N LEU A 127 -2.62 1.58 -22.53
CA LEU A 127 -3.26 0.62 -23.41
C LEU A 127 -3.29 1.14 -24.86
N GLY A 128 -3.65 2.41 -25.07
CA GLY A 128 -3.60 3.04 -26.39
C GLY A 128 -2.20 3.04 -27.01
N MET A 129 -1.17 3.38 -26.21
CA MET A 129 0.24 3.33 -26.66
C MET A 129 0.70 1.91 -26.98
N ILE A 130 0.33 0.92 -26.16
CA ILE A 130 0.67 -0.49 -26.36
C ILE A 130 -0.03 -1.05 -27.60
N ILE A 131 -1.29 -0.69 -27.86
CA ILE A 131 -1.99 -1.08 -29.11
C ILE A 131 -1.26 -0.52 -30.33
N TYR A 132 -0.78 0.72 -30.26
CA TYR A 132 0.03 1.29 -31.35
C TYR A 132 1.34 0.51 -31.55
N LEU A 133 2.04 0.17 -30.47
CA LEU A 133 3.26 -0.66 -30.51
C LEU A 133 2.97 -2.06 -31.07
N PHE A 134 1.87 -2.69 -30.67
CA PHE A 134 1.45 -4.01 -31.13
C PHE A 134 1.16 -4.02 -32.63
N LYS A 135 0.45 -3.01 -33.16
CA LYS A 135 0.18 -2.87 -34.60
C LYS A 135 1.45 -2.61 -35.42
N ASN A 136 2.42 -1.89 -34.86
CA ASN A 136 3.67 -1.54 -35.54
C ASN A 136 4.86 -2.40 -35.09
N ARG A 137 4.61 -3.55 -34.43
CA ARG A 137 5.65 -4.34 -33.77
C ARG A 137 6.75 -4.79 -34.73
N ASP A 138 6.43 -5.08 -35.99
CA ASP A 138 7.40 -5.54 -37.00
C ASP A 138 8.44 -4.48 -37.40
N ARG A 139 8.29 -3.24 -36.94
CA ARG A 139 9.25 -2.15 -37.12
C ARG A 139 10.16 -1.92 -35.90
N ILE A 140 9.97 -2.69 -34.84
CA ILE A 140 10.84 -2.66 -33.67
C ILE A 140 12.09 -3.47 -34.01
N ASN A 141 13.23 -2.78 -34.01
CA ASN A 141 14.54 -3.38 -34.25
C ASN A 141 15.24 -3.65 -32.91
N PRO A 142 15.84 -4.84 -32.74
CA PRO A 142 16.60 -5.17 -31.55
C PRO A 142 17.93 -4.40 -31.51
N VAL A 143 18.45 -4.19 -30.31
CA VAL A 143 19.78 -3.57 -30.10
C VAL A 143 20.91 -4.51 -30.55
N THR A 144 20.69 -5.83 -30.52
CA THR A 144 21.62 -6.86 -31.01
C THR A 144 20.84 -8.01 -31.65
N GLU A 145 21.38 -8.56 -32.73
CA GLU A 145 20.79 -9.71 -33.45
C GLU A 145 21.31 -11.07 -32.93
N SER A 146 22.35 -11.06 -32.08
CA SER A 146 22.93 -12.30 -31.55
C SER A 146 22.01 -12.94 -30.51
N ALA A 147 21.49 -14.13 -30.81
CA ALA A 147 20.63 -14.89 -29.90
C ALA A 147 21.28 -15.14 -28.53
N ARG A 148 22.59 -15.38 -28.49
CA ARG A 148 23.35 -15.58 -27.23
C ARG A 148 23.26 -14.35 -26.33
N TRP A 149 23.45 -13.15 -26.88
CA TRP A 149 23.36 -11.91 -26.13
C TRP A 149 21.93 -11.59 -25.69
N GLN A 150 20.93 -11.89 -26.53
CA GLN A 150 19.53 -11.71 -26.17
C GLN A 150 19.15 -12.60 -24.97
N SER A 151 19.51 -13.88 -25.01
CA SER A 151 19.28 -14.83 -23.91
C SER A 151 20.05 -14.45 -22.64
N ALA A 152 21.30 -14.00 -22.76
CA ALA A 152 22.10 -13.57 -21.62
C ALA A 152 21.49 -12.35 -20.93
N LEU A 153 21.11 -11.32 -21.68
CA LEU A 153 20.47 -10.12 -21.13
C LEU A 153 19.10 -10.42 -20.51
N PHE A 154 18.31 -11.29 -21.14
CA PHE A 154 17.07 -11.78 -20.55
C PHE A 154 17.30 -12.46 -19.21
N ALA A 155 18.26 -13.40 -19.14
CA ALA A 155 18.59 -14.10 -17.91
C ALA A 155 19.05 -13.13 -16.82
N ILE A 156 19.88 -12.14 -17.15
CA ILE A 156 20.33 -11.12 -16.20
C ILE A 156 19.15 -10.33 -15.63
N VAL A 157 18.26 -9.81 -16.48
CA VAL A 157 17.10 -9.03 -16.02
C VAL A 157 16.15 -9.90 -15.20
N LEU A 158 15.90 -11.13 -15.62
CA LEU A 158 15.06 -12.08 -14.91
C LEU A 158 15.63 -12.38 -13.52
N THR A 159 16.90 -12.78 -13.44
CA THR A 159 17.58 -13.06 -12.17
C THR A 159 17.60 -11.84 -11.26
N PHE A 160 17.94 -10.66 -11.78
CA PHE A 160 17.94 -9.43 -10.99
C PHE A 160 16.55 -9.11 -10.42
N SER A 161 15.50 -9.18 -11.25
CA SER A 161 14.12 -8.89 -10.80
C SER A 161 13.63 -9.88 -9.75
N LEU A 162 13.93 -11.18 -9.91
CA LEU A 162 13.59 -12.22 -8.92
C LEU A 162 14.35 -12.02 -7.61
N MET A 163 15.67 -11.79 -7.68
CA MET A 163 16.49 -11.55 -6.50
C MET A 163 16.05 -10.30 -5.75
N PHE A 164 15.71 -9.23 -6.47
CA PHE A 164 15.23 -7.99 -5.88
C PHE A 164 13.89 -8.18 -5.15
N SER A 165 12.90 -8.80 -5.78
CA SER A 165 11.62 -9.10 -5.13
C SER A 165 11.75 -10.04 -3.93
N GLN A 166 12.64 -11.04 -4.01
CA GLN A 166 12.88 -11.95 -2.90
C GLN A 166 13.61 -11.26 -1.74
N PHE A 167 14.54 -10.36 -2.06
CA PHE A 167 15.25 -9.57 -1.07
C PHE A 167 14.29 -8.68 -0.28
N THR A 168 13.43 -7.93 -0.96
CA THR A 168 12.47 -7.01 -0.31
C THR A 168 11.38 -7.75 0.45
N TYR A 169 10.94 -8.91 -0.05
CA TYR A 169 10.04 -9.81 0.68
C TYR A 169 10.68 -10.31 2.00
N SER A 170 11.99 -10.57 2.01
CA SER A 170 12.68 -11.13 3.18
C SER A 170 13.32 -10.09 4.12
N ARG A 171 13.51 -8.83 3.71
CA ARG A 171 14.28 -7.81 4.46
C ARG A 171 13.64 -6.41 4.51
N LEU A 172 12.31 -6.34 4.36
CA LEU A 172 11.52 -5.11 4.23
C LEU A 172 11.80 -4.34 2.92
N PRO A 173 10.88 -3.45 2.52
CA PRO A 173 11.13 -2.48 1.45
C PRO A 173 12.38 -1.65 1.70
N ILE A 174 13.19 -1.44 0.65
CA ILE A 174 14.38 -0.58 0.71
C ILE A 174 13.96 0.89 0.87
N LEU A 175 12.95 1.29 0.09
CA LEU A 175 12.32 2.59 0.20
C LEU A 175 10.98 2.44 0.88
N ASP A 176 10.86 3.05 2.05
CA ASP A 176 9.63 3.03 2.83
C ASP A 176 8.82 4.32 2.62
N PHE A 177 7.68 4.17 1.97
CA PHE A 177 6.73 5.25 1.70
C PHE A 177 5.59 5.33 2.73
N LEU A 178 5.57 4.41 3.71
CA LEU A 178 4.49 4.28 4.66
C LEU A 178 4.61 5.31 5.80
N PRO A 179 3.50 5.59 6.51
CA PRO A 179 3.51 6.51 7.66
C PRO A 179 4.44 6.06 8.80
N TYR A 180 4.76 4.77 8.89
CA TYR A 180 5.57 4.17 9.94
C TYR A 180 7.04 4.00 9.58
N LYS A 181 7.56 4.83 8.68
CA LYS A 181 8.97 4.80 8.27
C LYS A 181 9.90 5.22 9.40
N VAL A 182 11.17 4.82 9.29
CA VAL A 182 12.21 5.23 10.22
C VAL A 182 12.31 6.77 10.28
N GLY A 183 12.37 7.32 11.50
CA GLY A 183 12.37 8.75 11.79
C GLY A 183 10.97 9.39 11.88
N ALA A 184 9.88 8.65 11.63
CA ALA A 184 8.53 9.17 11.76
C ALA A 184 8.09 9.25 13.23
N SER A 185 7.46 10.36 13.62
CA SER A 185 6.76 10.52 14.90
C SER A 185 5.32 10.07 14.74
N LEU A 186 4.96 8.94 15.34
CA LEU A 186 3.60 8.40 15.27
C LEU A 186 2.56 9.35 15.87
N PRO A 187 2.76 9.97 17.05
CA PRO A 187 1.81 10.92 17.63
C PRO A 187 1.54 12.12 16.72
N ASP A 188 2.57 12.63 16.02
CA ASP A 188 2.41 13.77 15.11
C ASP A 188 1.67 13.39 13.84
N LEU A 189 1.86 12.15 13.36
CA LEU A 189 1.17 11.62 12.19
C LEU A 189 -0.27 11.16 12.46
N MET A 190 -0.63 11.00 13.73
CA MET A 190 -2.00 10.77 14.19
C MET A 190 -2.82 12.05 14.37
N LYS A 191 -2.15 13.21 14.48
CA LYS A 191 -2.82 14.50 14.66
C LYS A 191 -3.03 15.20 13.32
N ILE A 192 -4.10 15.98 13.25
CA ILE A 192 -4.26 16.99 12.19
C ILE A 192 -3.36 18.18 12.60
N PRO A 193 -2.40 18.61 11.77
CA PRO A 193 -1.54 19.74 12.08
C PRO A 193 -2.38 21.02 12.25
N ALA A 194 -1.95 21.92 13.14
CA ALA A 194 -2.62 23.21 13.37
C ALA A 194 -2.55 24.06 12.09
N GLY A 195 -3.61 24.02 11.28
CA GLY A 195 -3.66 24.60 9.92
C GLY A 195 -4.13 23.62 8.83
N GLY A 196 -4.40 22.36 9.17
CA GLY A 196 -5.05 21.41 8.27
C GLY A 196 -6.42 21.94 7.84
N THR A 197 -6.66 22.03 6.53
CA THR A 197 -7.95 22.46 6.00
C THR A 197 -9.02 21.45 6.46
N PRO A 198 -10.09 21.86 7.14
CA PRO A 198 -11.20 20.97 7.46
C PRO A 198 -11.90 20.52 6.18
N ASP A 199 -12.68 19.46 6.29
CA ASP A 199 -13.57 19.01 5.21
C ASP A 199 -14.50 20.17 4.79
N GLU A 200 -14.48 20.54 3.51
CA GLU A 200 -15.46 21.48 2.96
C GLU A 200 -16.67 20.69 2.48
N TYR A 201 -17.77 20.80 3.23
CA TYR A 201 -19.08 20.32 2.83
C TYR A 201 -19.87 21.45 2.17
N LEU A 202 -20.60 21.15 1.09
CA LEU A 202 -21.74 21.97 0.67
C LEU A 202 -23.02 21.24 1.08
N ILE A 203 -23.96 21.99 1.61
CA ILE A 203 -25.30 21.47 1.89
C ILE A 203 -26.09 21.63 0.60
N MET A 204 -26.58 20.52 0.05
CA MET A 204 -27.39 20.52 -1.16
C MET A 204 -28.86 20.54 -0.76
N TYR A 205 -29.57 21.58 -1.17
CA TYR A 205 -31.01 21.71 -1.04
C TYR A 205 -31.69 21.17 -2.31
N ASN A 206 -32.55 20.17 -2.13
CA ASN A 206 -33.48 19.77 -3.18
C ASN A 206 -34.71 20.67 -3.08
N MET A 207 -34.98 21.45 -4.12
CA MET A 207 -36.08 22.42 -4.15
C MET A 207 -37.10 22.06 -5.23
N LYS A 208 -38.36 22.38 -5.00
CA LYS A 208 -39.42 22.25 -5.99
C LYS A 208 -40.21 23.54 -6.08
N ASN A 209 -40.56 23.92 -7.30
CA ASN A 209 -41.43 25.05 -7.55
C ASN A 209 -42.90 24.64 -7.38
N LYS A 210 -43.66 25.39 -6.58
CA LYS A 210 -45.07 25.12 -6.24
C LYS A 210 -46.01 25.31 -7.42
N GLU A 211 -45.69 26.23 -8.34
CA GLU A 211 -46.55 26.58 -9.47
C GLU A 211 -46.28 25.71 -10.71
N THR A 212 -45.01 25.45 -11.01
CA THR A 212 -44.61 24.74 -12.23
C THR A 212 -44.28 23.27 -12.00
N GLY A 213 -44.09 22.85 -10.75
CA GLY A 213 -43.65 21.51 -10.39
C GLY A 213 -42.17 21.23 -10.71
N GLU A 214 -41.42 22.22 -11.19
CA GLU A 214 -40.01 22.10 -11.54
C GLU A 214 -39.16 21.75 -10.32
N THR A 215 -38.21 20.81 -10.46
CA THR A 215 -37.29 20.42 -9.37
C THR A 215 -35.90 20.94 -9.65
N LYS A 216 -35.24 21.48 -8.62
CA LYS A 216 -33.94 22.14 -8.71
C LYS A 216 -33.07 21.75 -7.52
N VAL A 217 -31.85 21.30 -7.78
CA VAL A 217 -30.86 20.99 -6.74
C VAL A 217 -29.88 22.15 -6.66
N MET A 218 -29.68 22.71 -5.47
CA MET A 218 -28.86 23.91 -5.28
C MET A 218 -27.96 23.78 -4.06
N SER A 219 -26.72 24.25 -4.16
CA SER A 219 -25.82 24.30 -3.00
C SER A 219 -26.22 25.41 -2.03
N ASP A 220 -25.82 25.34 -0.77
CA ASP A 220 -25.98 26.41 0.23
C ASP A 220 -25.37 27.74 -0.23
N LYS A 221 -24.24 27.70 -0.93
CA LYS A 221 -23.61 28.90 -1.51
C LYS A 221 -24.47 29.52 -2.60
N ASP A 222 -25.04 28.71 -3.49
CA ASP A 222 -25.92 29.20 -4.55
C ASP A 222 -27.29 29.62 -4.00
N TYR A 223 -27.78 28.91 -2.98
CA TYR A 223 -29.00 29.24 -2.24
C TYR A 223 -28.88 30.63 -1.64
N LEU A 224 -27.77 30.88 -0.91
CA LEU A 224 -27.41 32.17 -0.32
C LEU A 224 -27.18 33.28 -1.35
N LYS A 225 -26.57 32.97 -2.50
CA LYS A 225 -26.24 33.95 -3.54
C LYS A 225 -27.44 34.35 -4.40
N THR A 226 -28.35 33.41 -4.65
CA THR A 226 -29.54 33.65 -5.50
C THR A 226 -30.71 34.23 -4.72
N GLU A 227 -30.61 34.31 -3.40
CA GLU A 227 -31.68 34.78 -2.51
C GLU A 227 -33.02 34.07 -2.72
N ILE A 228 -32.98 32.83 -3.21
CA ILE A 228 -34.17 32.08 -3.62
C ILE A 228 -35.14 31.79 -2.47
N TRP A 229 -34.69 31.90 -1.22
CA TRP A 229 -35.57 31.84 -0.04
C TRP A 229 -36.54 33.03 0.07
N LYS A 230 -36.33 34.09 -0.70
CA LYS A 230 -37.25 35.23 -0.82
C LYS A 230 -38.34 34.99 -1.87
N ASP A 231 -38.25 33.92 -2.66
CA ASP A 231 -39.24 33.53 -3.65
C ASP A 231 -40.19 32.47 -3.05
N ASP A 232 -41.43 32.86 -2.75
CA ASP A 232 -42.45 32.01 -2.14
C ASP A 232 -42.84 30.79 -2.99
N ASN A 233 -42.47 30.81 -4.27
CA ASN A 233 -42.76 29.75 -5.22
C ASN A 233 -41.85 28.54 -5.07
N TRP A 234 -40.73 28.62 -4.33
CA TRP A 234 -39.83 27.50 -4.14
C TRP A 234 -39.87 26.95 -2.72
N GLU A 235 -40.04 25.64 -2.59
CA GLU A 235 -39.97 24.91 -1.32
C GLU A 235 -38.82 23.91 -1.33
N ILE A 236 -38.17 23.74 -0.18
CA ILE A 236 -37.17 22.68 0.02
C ILE A 236 -37.92 21.37 0.30
N ILE A 237 -37.61 20.33 -0.45
CA ILE A 237 -38.16 18.99 -0.28
C ILE A 237 -37.11 18.09 0.33
N GLY A 238 -37.44 17.48 1.46
CA GLY A 238 -36.60 16.49 2.15
C GLY A 238 -35.52 17.11 3.04
N GLU A 239 -34.67 16.25 3.60
CA GLU A 239 -33.52 16.68 4.39
C GLU A 239 -32.38 17.11 3.46
N PRO A 240 -31.71 18.25 3.75
CA PRO A 240 -30.58 18.69 2.96
C PRO A 240 -29.45 17.66 2.94
N GLU A 241 -28.91 17.35 1.77
CA GLU A 241 -27.84 16.38 1.63
C GLU A 241 -26.48 17.05 1.81
N SER A 242 -25.69 16.62 2.79
CA SER A 242 -24.31 17.08 2.94
C SER A 242 -23.41 16.41 1.90
N LYS A 243 -22.87 17.19 0.97
CA LYS A 243 -21.95 16.71 -0.05
C LYS A 243 -20.54 17.21 0.24
N LEU A 244 -19.64 16.29 0.58
CA LEU A 244 -18.21 16.59 0.73
C LEU A 244 -17.63 17.02 -0.63
N ILE A 245 -17.22 18.28 -0.73
CA ILE A 245 -16.70 18.89 -1.98
C ILE A 245 -15.19 18.85 -1.99
N LYS A 246 -14.56 19.07 -0.84
CA LYS A 246 -13.12 19.03 -0.71
C LYS A 246 -12.78 18.32 0.59
N LYS A 247 -12.12 17.18 0.44
CA LYS A 247 -11.60 16.42 1.56
C LYS A 247 -10.52 17.25 2.24
N GLY A 248 -10.67 17.44 3.54
CA GLY A 248 -9.73 18.10 4.42
C GLY A 248 -8.45 17.29 4.59
N TYR A 249 -7.53 17.83 5.38
CA TYR A 249 -6.31 17.13 5.72
C TYR A 249 -6.62 15.95 6.65
N GLU A 250 -6.49 14.73 6.15
CA GLU A 250 -6.56 13.52 6.98
C GLU A 250 -5.19 13.21 7.59
N PRO A 251 -5.13 12.81 8.88
CA PRO A 251 -3.92 12.26 9.47
C PRO A 251 -3.40 11.08 8.64
N LYS A 252 -2.08 10.95 8.54
CA LYS A 252 -1.46 9.83 7.82
C LYS A 252 -1.70 8.50 8.52
N ILE A 253 -1.87 8.53 9.85
CA ILE A 253 -2.25 7.39 10.68
C ILE A 253 -3.60 7.72 11.31
N LYS A 254 -4.67 7.12 10.79
CA LYS A 254 -6.04 7.38 11.26
C LYS A 254 -6.67 6.22 12.04
N ASP A 255 -6.31 4.98 11.68
CA ASP A 255 -7.02 3.79 12.16
C ASP A 255 -6.20 2.98 13.18
N LEU A 256 -5.09 3.52 13.70
CA LEU A 256 -4.29 2.81 14.70
C LEU A 256 -4.89 3.02 16.09
N GLN A 257 -5.55 1.98 16.58
CA GLN A 257 -5.97 1.84 17.96
C GLN A 257 -5.38 0.55 18.52
N ILE A 258 -4.70 0.64 19.65
CA ILE A 258 -4.06 -0.47 20.33
C ILE A 258 -4.84 -0.75 21.62
N THR A 259 -5.43 -1.93 21.71
CA THR A 259 -6.28 -2.33 22.83
C THR A 259 -5.79 -3.60 23.52
N ASP A 260 -6.20 -3.82 24.77
CA ASP A 260 -6.06 -5.11 25.44
C ASP A 260 -7.20 -6.07 25.05
N ALA A 261 -7.20 -7.28 25.64
CA ALA A 261 -8.25 -8.27 25.41
C ALA A 261 -9.65 -7.84 25.91
N SER A 262 -9.72 -6.84 26.78
CA SER A 262 -10.95 -6.26 27.32
C SER A 262 -11.45 -5.06 26.49
N GLY A 263 -10.68 -4.63 25.49
CA GLY A 263 -11.01 -3.47 24.64
C GLY A 263 -10.59 -2.12 25.24
N THR A 264 -9.79 -2.12 26.31
CA THR A 264 -9.24 -0.89 26.90
C THR A 264 -8.17 -0.32 25.98
N ASP A 265 -8.22 0.98 25.69
CA ASP A 265 -7.28 1.66 24.79
C ASP A 265 -5.96 2.02 25.50
N TYR A 266 -4.85 1.50 24.98
CA TYR A 266 -3.48 1.75 25.44
C TYR A 266 -2.63 2.50 24.39
N THR A 267 -3.23 2.98 23.31
CA THR A 267 -2.52 3.58 22.16
C THR A 267 -1.55 4.67 22.60
N LYS A 268 -2.04 5.62 23.41
CA LYS A 268 -1.24 6.76 23.88
C LYS A 268 -0.10 6.30 24.78
N GLU A 269 -0.38 5.42 25.74
CA GLU A 269 0.61 4.92 26.70
C GLU A 269 1.76 4.18 26.00
N LEU A 270 1.44 3.29 25.05
CA LEU A 270 2.43 2.45 24.39
C LEU A 270 3.27 3.23 23.37
N ILE A 271 2.66 4.17 22.66
CA ILE A 271 3.35 4.96 21.64
C ILE A 271 4.15 6.09 22.27
N GLU A 272 3.57 6.85 23.20
CA GLU A 272 4.23 8.02 23.83
C GLU A 272 5.15 7.62 25.00
N ASN A 273 5.49 6.34 25.14
CA ASN A 273 6.44 5.87 26.15
C ASN A 273 7.81 6.59 25.95
N PRO A 274 8.33 7.31 26.96
CA PRO A 274 9.56 8.08 26.82
C PRO A 274 10.83 7.21 26.67
N TYR A 275 10.76 5.94 27.07
CA TYR A 275 11.85 4.98 26.97
C TYR A 275 11.82 4.22 25.63
N TYR A 276 12.85 3.41 25.40
CA TYR A 276 12.84 2.50 24.26
C TYR A 276 11.74 1.45 24.44
N ASN A 277 10.97 1.20 23.38
CA ASN A 277 9.91 0.20 23.33
C ASN A 277 10.14 -0.71 22.12
N LEU A 278 10.19 -2.02 22.34
CA LEU A 278 10.23 -3.04 21.29
C LEU A 278 8.80 -3.46 20.97
N VAL A 279 8.33 -3.08 19.79
CA VAL A 279 6.99 -3.42 19.30
C VAL A 279 7.13 -4.53 18.26
N ILE A 280 6.88 -5.76 18.68
CA ILE A 280 6.80 -6.92 17.79
C ILE A 280 5.43 -6.89 17.13
N VAL A 281 5.38 -6.97 15.81
CA VAL A 281 4.12 -6.98 15.06
C VAL A 281 3.97 -8.32 14.37
N ALA A 282 2.92 -9.05 14.71
CA ALA A 282 2.53 -10.30 14.08
C ALA A 282 1.03 -10.23 13.76
N TYR A 283 0.69 -9.55 12.65
CA TYR A 283 -0.70 -9.22 12.33
C TYR A 283 -1.59 -10.48 12.24
N ASN A 284 -1.06 -11.60 11.70
CA ASN A 284 -1.78 -12.88 11.68
C ASN A 284 -0.91 -13.97 12.30
N LEU A 285 -1.30 -14.48 13.48
CA LEU A 285 -0.53 -15.49 14.19
C LEU A 285 -0.52 -16.85 13.48
N LYS A 286 -1.58 -17.18 12.70
CA LYS A 286 -1.65 -18.43 11.94
C LYS A 286 -0.62 -18.49 10.81
N ASP A 287 -0.33 -17.35 10.21
CA ASP A 287 0.64 -17.22 9.10
C ASP A 287 2.00 -16.68 9.57
N SER A 288 2.21 -16.54 10.87
CA SER A 288 3.43 -15.97 11.43
C SER A 288 4.57 -16.99 11.44
N ASN A 289 5.80 -16.54 11.14
CA ASN A 289 6.96 -17.41 11.23
C ASN A 289 7.34 -17.67 12.70
N GLU A 290 7.13 -18.91 13.17
CA GLU A 290 7.34 -19.27 14.58
C GLU A 290 8.81 -19.17 15.02
N GLU A 291 9.78 -19.50 14.15
CA GLU A 291 11.20 -19.31 14.46
C GLU A 291 11.56 -17.84 14.63
N GLY A 292 11.00 -16.97 13.78
CA GLY A 292 11.12 -15.52 13.86
C GLY A 292 10.53 -14.99 15.16
N ILE A 293 9.34 -15.47 15.54
CA ILE A 293 8.71 -15.14 16.82
C ILE A 293 9.60 -15.57 17.99
N ALA A 294 10.13 -16.80 17.98
CA ALA A 294 10.99 -17.30 19.05
C ALA A 294 12.28 -16.45 19.20
N LYS A 295 12.91 -16.05 18.08
CA LYS A 295 14.07 -15.14 18.09
C LYS A 295 13.72 -13.78 18.67
N LEU A 296 12.60 -13.19 18.24
CA LEU A 296 12.15 -11.89 18.75
C LEU A 296 11.73 -11.97 20.22
N ASN A 297 11.17 -13.08 20.66
CA ASN A 297 10.80 -13.31 22.06
C ASN A 297 12.05 -13.38 22.96
N ALA A 298 13.11 -14.09 22.53
CA ALA A 298 14.39 -14.11 23.24
C ALA A 298 15.06 -12.73 23.27
N LEU A 299 14.99 -11.98 22.16
CA LEU A 299 15.47 -10.60 22.10
C LEU A 299 14.72 -9.70 23.10
N ALA A 300 13.39 -9.79 23.13
CA ALA A 300 12.53 -9.01 24.02
C ALA A 300 12.81 -9.31 25.50
N LEU A 301 12.99 -10.59 25.86
CA LEU A 301 13.36 -10.99 27.21
C LEU A 301 14.69 -10.35 27.64
N ASN A 302 15.75 -10.53 26.85
CA ASN A 302 17.07 -9.97 27.15
C ASN A 302 17.05 -8.43 27.25
N ALA A 303 16.33 -7.77 26.34
CA ALA A 303 16.18 -6.31 26.34
C ALA A 303 15.46 -5.79 27.58
N THR A 304 14.43 -6.49 28.04
CA THR A 304 13.61 -6.07 29.18
C THR A 304 14.29 -6.38 30.52
N GLU A 305 15.06 -7.48 30.61
CA GLU A 305 15.79 -7.83 31.83
C GLU A 305 17.02 -6.96 32.08
N GLN A 306 17.73 -6.56 31.01
CA GLN A 306 19.00 -5.83 31.13
C GLN A 306 18.84 -4.31 30.99
N PHE A 307 17.77 -3.85 30.36
CA PHE A 307 17.50 -2.43 30.12
C PHE A 307 16.05 -2.10 30.47
N ASN A 308 15.77 -0.83 30.75
CA ASN A 308 14.40 -0.34 30.97
C ASN A 308 13.65 -0.21 29.62
N ILE A 309 13.44 -1.34 28.96
CA ILE A 309 12.80 -1.46 27.65
C ILE A 309 11.52 -2.26 27.81
N ARG A 310 10.39 -1.66 27.47
CA ARG A 310 9.14 -2.42 27.38
C ARG A 310 9.12 -3.19 26.07
N SER A 311 8.63 -4.41 26.09
CA SER A 311 8.44 -5.23 24.90
C SER A 311 7.00 -5.68 24.80
N ILE A 312 6.34 -5.38 23.67
CA ILE A 312 4.96 -5.74 23.40
C ILE A 312 4.83 -6.49 22.08
N MET A 313 3.80 -7.30 21.95
CA MET A 313 3.37 -7.91 20.70
C MET A 313 2.03 -7.35 20.27
N LEU A 314 1.93 -6.89 19.01
CA LEU A 314 0.70 -6.46 18.38
C LEU A 314 0.20 -7.51 17.40
N THR A 315 -1.09 -7.84 17.45
CA THR A 315 -1.73 -8.74 16.50
C THR A 315 -3.15 -8.30 16.15
N SER A 316 -3.66 -8.71 14.99
CA SER A 316 -5.08 -8.60 14.65
C SER A 316 -5.81 -9.95 14.77
N SER A 317 -5.15 -10.96 15.35
CA SER A 317 -5.75 -12.25 15.65
C SER A 317 -6.67 -12.14 16.87
N SER A 318 -7.64 -13.07 16.98
CA SER A 318 -8.58 -13.07 18.12
C SER A 318 -7.86 -13.24 19.45
N ALA A 319 -8.41 -12.69 20.55
CA ALA A 319 -7.81 -12.84 21.87
C ALA A 319 -7.65 -14.30 22.31
N GLN A 320 -8.57 -15.17 21.87
CA GLN A 320 -8.52 -16.62 22.13
C GLN A 320 -7.35 -17.27 21.40
N ASP A 321 -7.18 -16.98 20.10
CA ASP A 321 -6.06 -17.50 19.31
C ASP A 321 -4.72 -16.98 19.85
N ALA A 322 -4.68 -15.71 20.24
CA ALA A 322 -3.49 -15.06 20.79
C ALA A 322 -3.08 -15.61 22.15
N ASP A 323 -4.02 -15.88 23.06
CA ASP A 323 -3.74 -16.52 24.36
C ASP A 323 -3.20 -17.95 24.18
N ALA A 324 -3.83 -18.75 23.30
CA ALA A 324 -3.36 -20.08 22.96
C ALA A 324 -1.95 -20.07 22.35
N TYR A 325 -1.71 -19.14 21.42
CA TYR A 325 -0.41 -18.94 20.78
C TYR A 325 0.65 -18.48 21.79
N SER A 326 0.31 -17.55 22.67
CA SER A 326 1.19 -17.01 23.72
C SER A 326 1.65 -18.11 24.67
N LYS A 327 0.73 -18.96 25.14
CA LYS A 327 1.05 -20.11 26.00
C LYS A 327 1.93 -21.13 25.30
N ARG A 328 1.65 -21.42 24.02
CA ARG A 328 2.44 -22.38 23.21
C ARG A 328 3.87 -21.89 23.00
N MET A 329 4.02 -20.64 22.58
CA MET A 329 5.31 -20.03 22.28
C MET A 329 6.04 -19.48 23.51
N LYS A 330 5.39 -19.52 24.69
CA LYS A 330 5.87 -18.95 25.95
C LYS A 330 6.33 -17.50 25.76
N LEU A 331 5.43 -16.69 25.20
CA LEU A 331 5.74 -15.29 24.92
C LEU A 331 5.98 -14.54 26.24
N PHE A 332 7.10 -13.85 26.30
CA PHE A 332 7.43 -12.91 27.37
C PHE A 332 6.72 -11.57 27.16
N SER A 333 6.60 -11.14 25.90
CA SER A 333 5.97 -9.87 25.56
C SER A 333 4.47 -9.88 25.84
N GLU A 334 3.96 -8.79 26.40
CA GLU A 334 2.53 -8.56 26.56
C GLU A 334 1.84 -8.46 25.19
N VAL A 335 0.68 -9.10 25.03
CA VAL A 335 -0.05 -9.12 23.75
C VAL A 335 -1.16 -8.05 23.77
N PHE A 336 -1.12 -7.17 22.78
CA PHE A 336 -2.15 -6.17 22.49
C PHE A 336 -2.70 -6.37 21.07
N TYR A 337 -3.85 -5.76 20.83
CA TYR A 337 -4.65 -5.95 19.63
C TYR A 337 -4.78 -4.66 18.86
N ALA A 338 -4.71 -4.75 17.54
CA ALA A 338 -5.00 -3.65 16.62
C ALA A 338 -5.42 -4.21 15.26
N ASP A 339 -6.05 -3.39 14.44
CA ASP A 339 -6.54 -3.80 13.13
C ASP A 339 -5.42 -4.23 12.18
N ALA A 340 -5.74 -5.15 11.27
CA ALA A 340 -4.76 -5.72 10.34
C ALA A 340 -4.12 -4.65 9.43
N VAL A 341 -4.88 -3.64 9.00
CA VAL A 341 -4.43 -2.60 8.06
C VAL A 341 -3.29 -1.75 8.63
N PRO A 342 -3.41 -1.15 9.84
CA PRO A 342 -2.29 -0.43 10.44
C PRO A 342 -1.12 -1.36 10.74
N LEU A 343 -1.33 -2.58 11.25
CA LEU A 343 -0.24 -3.51 11.56
C LEU A 343 0.56 -3.93 10.33
N LYS A 344 -0.12 -4.27 9.23
CA LYS A 344 0.52 -4.53 7.93
C LYS A 344 1.31 -3.32 7.42
N SER A 345 0.92 -2.10 7.80
CA SER A 345 1.59 -0.86 7.41
C SER A 345 2.74 -0.47 8.34
N MET A 346 2.72 -0.88 9.60
CA MET A 346 3.80 -0.66 10.57
C MET A 346 5.09 -1.34 10.10
N VAL A 347 4.97 -2.61 9.72
CA VAL A 347 6.09 -3.40 9.24
C VAL A 347 5.60 -4.43 8.22
N ARG A 348 6.25 -4.46 7.06
CA ARG A 348 5.96 -5.41 5.97
C ARG A 348 6.54 -6.79 6.27
N ALA A 349 6.19 -7.36 7.42
CA ALA A 349 6.67 -8.65 7.90
C ALA A 349 5.66 -9.31 8.86
N ASN A 350 5.72 -10.63 8.97
CA ASN A 350 4.91 -11.42 9.90
C ASN A 350 5.74 -12.56 10.54
N PRO A 351 6.51 -12.31 11.61
CA PRO A 351 6.55 -11.07 12.38
C PRO A 351 7.57 -10.02 11.88
N GLY A 352 7.38 -8.78 12.29
CA GLY A 352 8.43 -7.75 12.26
C GLY A 352 8.61 -7.12 13.63
N VAL A 353 9.62 -6.27 13.78
CA VAL A 353 9.83 -5.52 15.03
C VAL A 353 10.17 -4.08 14.74
N LEU A 354 9.58 -3.18 15.52
CA LEU A 354 9.90 -1.76 15.54
C LEU A 354 10.57 -1.43 16.86
N LEU A 355 11.59 -0.57 16.81
CA LEU A 355 12.13 0.10 17.98
C LEU A 355 11.57 1.51 18.01
N LEU A 356 10.76 1.80 19.03
CA LEU A 356 10.18 3.12 19.25
C LEU A 356 10.86 3.81 20.44
N LYS A 357 10.86 5.14 20.43
CA LYS A 357 11.21 5.96 21.59
C LYS A 357 10.42 7.26 21.55
N ASN A 358 9.61 7.53 22.57
CA ASN A 358 8.76 8.72 22.67
C ASN A 358 7.95 8.97 21.38
N GLY A 359 7.28 7.93 20.88
CA GLY A 359 6.49 7.98 19.66
C GLY A 359 7.27 7.99 18.34
N VAL A 360 8.60 8.10 18.37
CA VAL A 360 9.43 8.13 17.16
C VAL A 360 9.90 6.71 16.79
N VAL A 361 9.75 6.36 15.51
CA VAL A 361 10.30 5.11 14.96
C VAL A 361 11.81 5.24 14.80
N ILE A 362 12.57 4.68 15.74
CA ILE A 362 14.03 4.72 15.73
C ILE A 362 14.58 3.79 14.65
N ASN A 363 14.02 2.59 14.54
CA ASN A 363 14.31 1.66 13.46
C ASN A 363 13.25 0.55 13.39
N LYS A 364 13.30 -0.29 12.34
CA LYS A 364 12.47 -1.47 12.22
C LYS A 364 13.09 -2.54 11.34
N TRP A 365 12.74 -3.80 11.60
CA TRP A 365 13.36 -4.95 10.96
C TRP A 365 12.35 -6.05 10.65
N HIS A 366 12.64 -6.80 9.59
CA HIS A 366 12.03 -8.09 9.36
C HIS A 366 12.66 -9.10 10.33
N TYR A 367 11.93 -10.16 10.70
CA TYR A 367 12.49 -11.21 11.57
C TYR A 367 13.75 -11.90 11.00
N ASN A 368 14.02 -11.76 9.70
CA ASN A 368 15.16 -12.40 9.02
C ASN A 368 16.46 -11.60 9.17
N ASN A 369 16.37 -10.31 9.46
CA ASN A 369 17.50 -9.38 9.49
C ASN A 369 17.47 -8.49 10.73
N VAL A 370 16.72 -8.88 11.77
CA VAL A 370 16.80 -8.24 13.08
C VAL A 370 18.23 -8.42 13.62
N PRO A 371 18.90 -7.35 14.08
CA PRO A 371 20.22 -7.47 14.69
C PRO A 371 20.17 -8.29 15.97
N SER A 372 21.32 -8.86 16.35
CA SER A 372 21.47 -9.53 17.64
C SER A 372 21.29 -8.54 18.80
N PHE A 373 21.00 -9.08 19.99
CA PHE A 373 20.89 -8.28 21.21
C PHE A 373 22.13 -7.43 21.49
N ASP A 374 23.33 -7.98 21.29
CA ASP A 374 24.60 -7.27 21.49
C ASP A 374 24.77 -6.10 20.51
N GLU A 375 24.36 -6.29 19.26
CA GLU A 375 24.39 -5.23 18.24
C GLU A 375 23.39 -4.12 18.56
N LEU A 376 22.16 -4.46 18.94
CA LEU A 376 21.16 -3.48 19.37
C LEU A 376 21.63 -2.70 20.61
N THR A 377 22.28 -3.39 21.54
CA THR A 377 22.86 -2.78 22.74
C THR A 377 23.91 -1.74 22.38
N LYS A 378 24.87 -2.09 21.52
CA LYS A 378 25.92 -1.16 21.05
C LYS A 378 25.37 0.02 20.26
N MET A 379 24.34 -0.21 19.45
CA MET A 379 23.77 0.82 18.59
C MET A 379 22.87 1.79 19.35
N TYR A 380 22.04 1.28 20.28
CA TYR A 380 20.91 2.02 20.86
C TYR A 380 20.85 1.98 22.40
N PHE A 381 21.00 0.81 23.04
CA PHE A 381 20.62 0.69 24.46
C PHE A 381 21.70 1.16 25.44
N ALA A 382 22.99 1.07 25.06
CA ALA A 382 24.10 1.51 25.88
C ALA A 382 24.44 3.00 25.74
N LYS A 383 23.63 3.77 25.00
CA LYS A 383 23.76 5.22 24.79
C LYS A 383 22.60 5.95 25.44
#